data_AF-A0A0L0FZ58-F1
#
_entry.id   AF-A0A0L0FZ58-F1
#
_cell.length_a   1.000
_cell.length_b   1.000
_cell.length_c   1.000
_cell.angle_alpha   90.00
_cell.angle_beta   90.00
_cell.angle_gamma   90.00
#
_symmetry.space_group_name_H-M   'P 1'
#
loop_
_entity.id
_entity.type
_entity.pdbx_description
1 polymer ?
#
loop_
_entity_poly.entity_id
_entity_poly.type
_entity_poly.pdbx_seq_one_letter_code
_entity_poly.pdbx_strand_id
1 'polypeptide(L)'
;MAGALSGLTRVRKFHQDDAHVFCTSDQIAAEVGTCIKMITRIYSAFGFKFSFALSTRPVDYIGEVAQWDQAEDALRDCLAREECKYV
;
A
#
# COMPACT_ATOMS: atom_id res chain seq x y z
N MET A 1 -2.32 -27.45 17.01
CA MET A 1 -2.13 -26.18 16.29
C MET A 1 -1.02 -25.39 16.97
N ALA A 2 0.22 -25.46 16.47
CA ALA A 2 1.30 -24.63 17.00
C ALA A 2 1.00 -23.18 16.57
N GLY A 3 0.87 -22.30 17.56
CA GLY A 3 0.29 -20.98 17.42
C GLY A 3 1.05 -20.10 16.43
N ALA A 4 0.32 -19.46 15.54
CA ALA A 4 0.87 -18.56 14.54
C ALA A 4 1.43 -17.24 15.14
N LEU A 5 1.36 -17.07 16.47
CA LEU A 5 1.85 -15.90 17.20
C LEU A 5 3.38 -15.98 17.36
N SER A 6 4.07 -14.86 17.15
CA SER A 6 5.52 -14.79 17.25
C SER A 6 5.99 -13.40 17.66
N GLY A 7 6.73 -13.33 18.78
CA GLY A 7 7.35 -12.10 19.29
C GLY A 7 6.40 -10.91 19.32
N LEU A 8 6.88 -9.77 18.81
CA LEU A 8 6.08 -8.55 18.62
C LEU A 8 5.52 -8.40 17.19
N THR A 9 5.93 -9.26 16.25
CA THR A 9 5.57 -9.14 14.83
C THR A 9 4.24 -9.79 14.49
N ARG A 10 3.73 -10.71 15.33
CA ARG A 10 2.41 -11.33 15.15
C ARG A 10 1.70 -11.55 16.48
N VAL A 11 0.77 -10.64 16.79
CA VAL A 11 0.06 -10.55 18.08
C VAL A 11 -1.45 -10.45 17.88
N ARG A 12 -2.23 -10.65 18.96
CA ARG A 12 -3.71 -10.53 18.93
C ARG A 12 -4.20 -9.09 19.10
N LYS A 13 -3.40 -8.21 19.69
CA LYS A 13 -3.71 -6.79 19.92
C LYS A 13 -2.47 -5.96 19.61
N PHE A 14 -2.63 -4.95 18.78
CA PHE A 14 -1.59 -4.01 18.36
C PHE A 14 -2.23 -2.65 18.06
N HIS A 15 -1.40 -1.62 17.94
CA HIS A 15 -1.83 -0.29 17.54
C HIS A 15 -1.23 0.00 16.16
N GLN A 16 -2.07 0.47 15.24
CA GLN A 16 -1.65 0.91 13.93
C GLN A 16 -1.72 2.44 13.88
N ASP A 17 -0.78 3.04 13.19
CA ASP A 17 -0.89 4.44 12.76
C ASP A 17 -1.81 4.50 11.53
N ASP A 18 -3.10 4.30 11.77
CA ASP A 18 -4.12 4.11 10.72
C ASP A 18 -4.76 5.43 10.29
N ALA A 19 -5.02 5.56 8.99
CA ALA A 19 -5.58 6.77 8.39
C ALA A 19 -6.38 6.45 7.13
N HIS A 20 -7.44 7.22 6.88
CA HIS A 20 -8.31 7.06 5.71
C HIS A 20 -8.33 8.37 4.92
N VAL A 21 -7.97 8.29 3.63
CA VAL A 21 -8.00 9.42 2.69
C VAL A 21 -9.25 9.32 1.83
N PHE A 22 -10.09 10.34 1.89
CA PHE A 22 -11.26 10.48 1.02
C PHE A 22 -10.92 11.44 -0.12
N CYS A 23 -10.96 10.96 -1.36
CA CYS A 23 -10.61 11.74 -2.55
C CYS A 23 -11.46 11.32 -3.75
N THR A 24 -11.46 12.13 -4.81
CA THR A 24 -12.09 11.78 -6.10
C THR A 24 -11.19 10.85 -6.92
N SER A 25 -11.75 10.16 -7.92
CA SER A 25 -11.00 9.15 -8.68
C SER A 25 -9.75 9.70 -9.40
N ASP A 26 -9.79 10.96 -9.83
CA ASP A 26 -8.67 11.66 -10.47
C ASP A 26 -7.54 12.03 -9.49
N GLN A 27 -7.83 12.07 -8.19
CA GLN A 27 -6.86 12.42 -7.14
C GLN A 27 -6.06 11.20 -6.63
N ILE A 28 -6.52 9.98 -6.90
CA ILE A 28 -5.94 8.73 -6.37
C ILE A 28 -4.42 8.68 -6.57
N ALA A 29 -3.93 8.94 -7.78
CA ALA A 29 -2.50 8.85 -8.09
C ALA A 29 -1.65 9.85 -7.29
N ALA A 30 -2.18 11.05 -7.01
CA ALA A 30 -1.49 12.09 -6.25
C ALA A 30 -1.44 11.76 -4.76
N GLU A 31 -2.55 11.27 -4.20
CA GLU A 31 -2.63 10.84 -2.80
C GLU A 31 -1.69 9.65 -2.53
N VAL A 32 -1.70 8.64 -3.41
CA VAL A 32 -0.79 7.49 -3.30
C VAL A 32 0.68 7.94 -3.37
N GLY A 33 1.02 8.87 -4.27
CA GLY A 33 2.38 9.40 -4.37
C GLY A 33 2.84 10.12 -3.09
N THR A 34 1.92 10.84 -2.44
CA THR A 34 2.18 11.48 -1.14
C THR A 34 2.43 10.42 -0.05
N CYS A 35 1.65 9.34 -0.03
CA CYS A 35 1.87 8.22 0.89
C CYS A 35 3.22 7.53 0.66
N ILE A 36 3.60 7.27 -0.59
CA ILE A 36 4.90 6.68 -0.96
C ILE A 36 6.06 7.54 -0.43
N LYS A 37 5.99 8.86 -0.62
CA LYS A 37 7.00 9.81 -0.12
C LYS A 37 7.08 9.81 1.40
N MET A 38 5.93 9.75 2.08
CA MET A 38 5.87 9.68 3.54
C MET A 38 6.55 8.41 4.06
N ILE A 39 6.18 7.24 3.52
CA ILE A 39 6.76 5.94 3.90
C ILE A 39 8.27 5.94 3.65
N THR A 40 8.69 6.40 2.47
CA THR A 40 10.12 6.47 2.09
C THR A 40 10.91 7.34 3.06
N ARG A 41 10.38 8.52 3.44
CA ARG A 41 11.01 9.41 4.41
C ARG A 41 11.16 8.75 5.78
N ILE A 42 10.11 8.10 6.27
CA ILE A 42 10.11 7.43 7.58
C ILE A 42 11.15 6.30 7.58
N TYR A 43 11.08 5.39 6.62
CA TYR A 43 11.99 4.24 6.56
C TYR A 43 13.45 4.66 6.37
N SER A 44 13.70 5.70 5.55
CA SER A 44 15.04 6.25 5.36
C SER A 44 15.60 6.86 6.65
N ALA A 45 14.78 7.52 7.47
CA ALA A 45 15.21 8.09 8.75
C ALA A 45 15.71 7.02 9.74
N PHE A 46 15.18 5.80 9.65
CA PHE A 46 15.62 4.65 10.44
C PHE A 46 16.68 3.78 9.74
N GLY A 47 17.10 4.14 8.52
CA GLY A 47 18.11 3.40 7.75
C GLY A 47 17.62 2.05 7.19
N PHE A 48 16.32 1.84 7.08
CA PHE A 48 15.76 0.59 6.57
C PHE A 48 15.79 0.54 5.03
N LYS A 49 16.11 -0.65 4.51
CA LYS A 49 15.91 -1.00 3.10
C LYS A 49 14.59 -1.74 2.97
N PHE A 50 13.79 -1.39 1.98
CA PHE A 50 12.49 -1.99 1.72
C PHE A 50 12.23 -2.06 0.22
N SER A 51 11.25 -2.88 -0.16
CA SER A 51 10.74 -3.00 -1.53
C SER A 51 9.23 -2.82 -1.51
N PHE A 52 8.68 -2.23 -2.57
CA PHE A 52 7.24 -2.15 -2.75
C PHE A 52 6.69 -3.47 -3.29
N ALA A 53 5.44 -3.76 -3.02
CA ALA A 53 4.72 -4.87 -3.63
C ALA A 53 3.35 -4.38 -4.12
N LEU A 54 3.01 -4.69 -5.37
CA LEU A 54 1.73 -4.28 -5.95
C LEU A 54 0.72 -5.42 -5.80
N SER A 55 -0.19 -5.29 -4.84
CA SER A 55 -1.29 -6.23 -4.67
C SER A 55 -2.42 -5.90 -5.64
N THR A 56 -2.81 -6.87 -6.46
CA THR A 56 -3.88 -6.76 -7.47
C THR A 56 -5.17 -7.41 -6.98
N ARG A 57 -6.26 -7.25 -7.74
CA ARG A 57 -7.60 -7.77 -7.45
C ARG A 57 -7.55 -9.27 -7.10
N PRO A 58 -8.11 -9.68 -5.94
CA PRO A 58 -8.20 -11.09 -5.54
C PRO A 58 -9.33 -11.82 -6.29
N VAL A 59 -9.42 -13.14 -6.09
CA VAL A 59 -10.51 -13.98 -6.67
C VAL A 59 -11.89 -13.54 -6.17
N ASP A 60 -11.99 -13.27 -4.87
CA ASP A 60 -13.21 -12.77 -4.23
C ASP A 60 -13.11 -11.26 -4.01
N TYR A 61 -13.85 -10.46 -4.78
CA TYR A 61 -13.83 -9.00 -4.72
C TYR A 61 -15.25 -8.40 -4.74
N ILE A 62 -15.34 -7.14 -4.34
CA ILE A 62 -16.57 -6.34 -4.37
C ILE A 62 -16.34 -5.15 -5.30
N GLY A 63 -17.42 -4.67 -5.95
CA GLY A 63 -17.40 -3.54 -6.86
C GLY A 63 -17.27 -3.95 -8.33
N GLU A 64 -17.24 -2.96 -9.21
CA GLU A 64 -17.19 -3.20 -10.66
C GLU A 64 -15.76 -3.43 -11.15
N VAL A 65 -15.62 -4.31 -12.14
CA VAL A 65 -14.31 -4.62 -12.77
C VAL A 65 -13.64 -3.36 -13.30
N ALA A 66 -14.40 -2.46 -13.92
CA ALA A 66 -13.88 -1.21 -14.46
C ALA A 66 -13.28 -0.28 -13.39
N GLN A 67 -13.83 -0.28 -12.17
CA GLN A 67 -13.30 0.53 -11.07
C GLN A 67 -11.98 -0.04 -10.56
N TRP A 68 -11.89 -1.36 -10.49
CA TRP A 68 -10.65 -2.06 -10.15
C TRP A 68 -9.55 -1.82 -11.19
N ASP A 69 -9.88 -1.94 -12.47
CA ASP A 69 -8.91 -1.73 -13.55
C ASP A 69 -8.35 -0.29 -13.49
N GLN A 70 -9.24 0.71 -13.29
CA GLN A 70 -8.83 2.10 -13.09
C GLN A 70 -7.91 2.28 -11.86
N ALA A 71 -8.23 1.64 -10.75
CA ALA A 71 -7.44 1.75 -9.53
C ALA A 71 -6.06 1.07 -9.67
N GLU A 72 -6.01 -0.12 -10.27
CA GLU A 72 -4.77 -0.84 -10.52
C GLU A 72 -3.85 -0.06 -11.48
N ASP A 73 -4.41 0.50 -12.55
CA ASP A 73 -3.66 1.33 -13.51
C ASP A 73 -3.11 2.60 -12.83
N ALA A 74 -3.91 3.27 -12.01
CA ALA A 74 -3.45 4.44 -11.25
C ALA A 74 -2.31 4.10 -10.28
N LEU A 75 -2.35 2.92 -9.63
CA LEU A 75 -1.28 2.45 -8.76
C LEU A 75 0.00 2.11 -9.55
N ARG A 76 -0.12 1.44 -10.70
CA ARG A 76 1.01 1.14 -11.60
C ARG A 76 1.69 2.41 -12.09
N ASP A 77 0.90 3.39 -12.53
CA ASP A 77 1.38 4.69 -13.00
C ASP A 77 2.11 5.44 -11.87
N CYS A 78 1.57 5.42 -10.65
CA CYS A 78 2.19 6.05 -9.50
C CYS A 78 3.57 5.44 -9.19
N LEU A 79 3.64 4.10 -9.12
CA LEU A 79 4.90 3.38 -8.88
C LEU A 79 5.93 3.63 -9.99
N ALA A 80 5.49 3.70 -11.24
CA ALA A 80 6.36 4.01 -12.39
C ALA A 80 6.92 5.44 -12.32
N ARG A 81 6.08 6.44 -11.96
CA ARG A 81 6.50 7.84 -11.85
C ARG A 81 7.50 8.09 -10.73
N GLU A 82 7.35 7.40 -9.61
CA GLU A 82 8.24 7.51 -8.45
C GLU A 82 9.47 6.56 -8.57
N GLU A 83 9.68 5.96 -9.76
CA GLU A 83 10.78 5.03 -10.07
C GLU A 83 10.93 3.88 -9.06
N CYS A 84 9.81 3.50 -8.44
CA CYS A 84 9.76 2.51 -7.38
C CYS A 84 9.74 1.10 -7.98
N LYS A 85 10.82 0.34 -7.76
CA LYS A 85 10.81 -1.10 -8.08
C LYS A 85 9.86 -1.81 -7.12
N TYR A 86 8.93 -2.57 -7.69
CA TYR A 86 8.00 -3.40 -6.93
C TYR A 86 8.06 -4.86 -7.38
N VAL A 87 7.64 -5.74 -6.48
CA VAL A 87 7.49 -7.20 -6.67
C VAL A 87 6.02 -7.60 -6.73
#